data_AF-W4Q4C5-F1
#
_entry.id   AF-W4Q4C5-F1
#
_cell.length_a   1.000
_cell.length_b   1.000
_cell.length_c   1.000
_cell.angle_alpha   90.00
_cell.angle_beta   90.00
_cell.angle_gamma   90.00
#
_symmetry.space_group_name_H-M   'P 1'
#
loop_
_entity.id
_entity.type
_entity.pdbx_description
1 polymer ?
#
loop_
_entity_poly.entity_id
_entity_poly.type
_entity_poly.pdbx_seq_one_letter_code
_entity_poly.pdbx_strand_id
1 'polypeptide(L)'
;MPLTTNAILFTILILFVVSCYGGGFSNLPAFVGDLFGTKQLGAIHGYLLTTWSLGGVFGPILVTQIRERADSYVPVFYVFLALIVFAFVISILLKLDIKKSEKEAKQQEHAVS
;
A
#
# COMPACT_ATOMS: atom_id res chain seq x y z
N MET A 1 -19.75 30.95 -6.37
CA MET A 1 -19.21 29.58 -6.29
C MET A 1 -20.34 28.58 -6.55
N PRO A 2 -20.70 28.25 -7.81
CA PRO A 2 -21.73 27.26 -8.09
C PRO A 2 -21.11 26.03 -8.77
N LEU A 3 -20.85 24.96 -8.03
CA LEU A 3 -20.64 23.62 -8.62
C LEU A 3 -20.97 22.48 -7.65
N THR A 4 -22.06 22.61 -6.87
CA THR A 4 -22.78 21.46 -6.29
C THR A 4 -23.71 20.88 -7.35
N THR A 5 -23.18 20.44 -8.49
CA THR A 5 -24.02 19.84 -9.56
C THR A 5 -24.72 18.56 -9.09
N ASN A 6 -24.19 17.87 -8.07
CA ASN A 6 -24.96 16.95 -7.23
C ASN A 6 -24.14 16.59 -5.96
N ALA A 7 -24.42 17.20 -4.81
CA ALA A 7 -23.70 16.91 -3.56
C ALA A 7 -23.76 15.42 -3.18
N ILE A 8 -24.84 14.75 -3.59
CA ILE A 8 -25.05 13.31 -3.38
C ILE A 8 -24.04 12.50 -4.20
N LEU A 9 -23.79 12.86 -5.46
CA LEU A 9 -22.81 12.16 -6.32
C LEU A 9 -21.38 12.28 -5.77
N PHE A 10 -20.99 13.47 -5.32
CA PHE A 10 -19.69 13.67 -4.68
C PHE A 10 -19.56 12.84 -3.39
N THR A 11 -20.62 12.78 -2.58
CA THR A 11 -20.65 11.99 -1.35
C THR A 11 -20.51 10.50 -1.65
N ILE A 12 -21.25 9.98 -2.64
CA ILE A 12 -21.15 8.58 -3.06
C ILE A 12 -19.74 8.25 -3.55
N LEU A 13 -19.12 9.13 -4.32
CA LEU A 13 -17.76 8.93 -4.83
C LEU A 13 -16.73 8.88 -3.68
N ILE A 14 -16.83 9.80 -2.71
CA ILE A 14 -16.00 9.82 -1.51
C ILE A 14 -16.20 8.51 -0.72
N LEU A 15 -17.45 8.12 -0.46
CA LEU A 15 -17.75 6.88 0.25
C LEU A 15 -17.16 5.67 -0.46
N PHE A 16 -17.26 5.60 -1.79
CA PHE A 16 -16.67 4.53 -2.59
C PHE A 16 -15.14 4.46 -2.41
N VAL A 17 -14.45 5.59 -2.54
CA VAL A 17 -12.98 5.66 -2.35
C VAL A 17 -12.58 5.26 -0.93
N VAL A 18 -13.30 5.76 0.08
CA VAL A 18 -13.07 5.41 1.49
C VAL A 18 -13.34 3.93 1.77
N SER A 19 -14.39 3.35 1.18
CA SER A 19 -14.68 1.92 1.28
C SER A 19 -13.56 1.07 0.67
N CYS A 20 -13.04 1.43 -0.50
CA CYS A 20 -11.90 0.74 -1.11
C CYS A 20 -10.65 0.82 -0.21
N TYR A 21 -10.39 1.99 0.38
CA TYR A 21 -9.26 2.18 1.29
C TYR A 21 -9.42 1.37 2.60
N GLY A 22 -10.62 1.37 3.19
CA GLY A 22 -10.93 0.60 4.39
C GLY A 22 -10.89 -0.93 4.18
N GLY A 23 -11.29 -1.42 3.00
CA GLY A 23 -11.21 -2.83 2.65
C GLY A 23 -9.78 -3.36 2.61
N GLY A 24 -8.84 -2.57 2.07
CA GLY A 24 -7.42 -2.93 2.04
C GLY A 24 -6.80 -3.03 3.44
N PHE A 25 -7.09 -2.07 4.31
CA PHE A 25 -6.56 -2.06 5.68
C PHE A 25 -7.15 -3.18 6.56
N SER A 26 -8.42 -3.53 6.34
CA SER A 26 -9.11 -4.58 7.12
C SER A 26 -8.57 -5.99 6.81
N ASN A 27 -8.17 -6.25 5.57
CA ASN A 27 -7.64 -7.56 5.16
C ASN A 27 -6.14 -7.72 5.46
N LEU A 28 -5.46 -6.64 5.82
CA LEU A 28 -4.00 -6.61 5.97
C LEU A 28 -3.49 -7.43 7.18
N PRO A 29 -4.10 -7.36 8.38
CA PRO A 29 -3.70 -8.19 9.52
C PRO A 29 -3.98 -9.67 9.31
N ALA A 30 -5.11 -10.01 8.67
CA ALA A 30 -5.44 -11.39 8.32
C ALA A 30 -4.42 -11.97 7.34
N PHE A 31 -4.09 -11.22 6.28
CA PHE A 31 -3.07 -11.63 5.30
C PHE A 31 -1.68 -11.82 5.93
N VAL A 32 -1.25 -10.89 6.79
CA VAL A 32 0.03 -11.00 7.50
C VAL A 32 0.02 -12.17 8.50
N GLY A 33 -1.10 -12.40 9.17
CA GLY A 33 -1.28 -13.53 10.10
C GLY A 33 -1.17 -14.88 9.40
N ASP A 34 -1.75 -15.01 8.20
CA ASP A 34 -1.66 -16.21 7.37
C ASP A 34 -0.23 -16.44 6.85
N LEU A 35 0.53 -15.37 6.56
CA LEU A 35 1.86 -15.48 5.94
C LEU A 35 2.99 -15.68 6.96
N PHE A 36 2.92 -15.04 8.14
CA PHE A 36 4.01 -15.00 9.12
C PHE A 36 3.68 -15.70 10.45
N GLY A 37 2.44 -16.18 10.61
CA GLY A 37 1.97 -16.79 11.83
C GLY A 37 1.62 -15.79 12.94
N THR A 38 0.75 -16.20 13.86
CA THR A 38 0.15 -15.33 14.88
C THR A 38 1.13 -14.82 15.95
N LYS A 39 2.31 -15.45 16.09
CA LYS A 39 3.31 -15.10 17.12
C LYS A 39 3.97 -13.73 16.89
N GLN A 40 4.11 -13.27 15.64
CA GLN A 40 4.77 -12.00 15.31
C GLN A 40 3.84 -10.95 14.70
N LEU A 41 2.53 -11.22 14.67
CA LEU A 41 1.54 -10.34 14.06
C LEU A 41 1.58 -8.90 14.64
N GLY A 42 1.73 -8.77 15.96
CA GLY A 42 1.81 -7.47 16.63
C GLY A 42 3.04 -6.64 16.23
N ALA A 43 4.21 -7.28 16.11
CA ALA A 43 5.44 -6.61 15.70
C ALA A 43 5.35 -6.14 14.24
N ILE A 44 4.88 -7.00 13.34
CA ILE A 44 4.75 -6.67 11.91
C ILE A 44 3.71 -5.56 11.71
N HIS A 45 2.56 -5.63 12.39
CA HIS A 45 1.55 -4.57 12.33
C HIS A 45 2.10 -3.23 12.87
N GLY A 46 2.91 -3.26 13.93
CA GLY A 46 3.62 -2.08 14.45
C GLY A 46 4.59 -1.47 13.42
N TYR A 47 5.35 -2.28 12.69
CA TYR A 47 6.22 -1.80 11.62
C TYR A 47 5.43 -1.17 10.46
N LEU A 48 4.28 -1.76 10.10
CA LEU A 48 3.38 -1.21 9.09
C LEU A 48 2.81 0.15 9.50
N LEU A 49 2.35 0.29 10.75
CA LEU A 49 1.86 1.56 11.28
C LEU A 49 2.94 2.63 11.37
N THR A 50 4.17 2.24 11.71
CA THR A 50 5.33 3.14 11.70
C THR A 50 5.60 3.63 10.28
N THR A 51 5.63 2.73 9.30
CA THR A 51 5.81 3.08 7.89
C THR A 51 4.68 3.98 7.38
N TRP A 52 3.43 3.70 7.77
CA TRP A 52 2.28 4.54 7.45
C TRP A 52 2.43 5.96 7.99
N SER A 53 2.86 6.08 9.26
CA SER A 53 3.12 7.37 9.91
C SER A 53 4.23 8.14 9.20
N LEU A 54 5.31 7.46 8.82
CA LEU A 54 6.39 8.06 8.03
C LEU A 54 5.85 8.55 6.68
N GLY A 55 5.05 7.76 5.96
CA GLY A 55 4.42 8.17 4.71
C GLY A 55 3.54 9.43 4.86
N GLY A 56 2.79 9.53 5.97
CA GLY A 56 1.98 10.70 6.30
C GLY A 56 2.80 11.97 6.58
N VAL A 57 3.99 11.84 7.16
CA VAL A 57 4.92 12.96 7.39
C VAL A 57 5.68 13.33 6.12
N PHE A 58 6.21 12.34 5.39
CA PHE A 58 7.01 12.57 4.19
C PHE A 58 6.18 12.99 2.97
N GLY A 59 4.93 12.57 2.87
CA GLY A 59 4.05 12.89 1.74
C GLY A 59 3.92 14.40 1.50
N PRO A 60 3.48 15.20 2.48
CA PRO A 60 3.37 16.65 2.33
C PRO A 60 4.71 17.33 2.05
N ILE A 61 5.79 16.86 2.68
CA ILE A 61 7.14 17.40 2.47
C ILE A 61 7.57 17.20 1.00
N LEU A 62 7.40 15.97 0.48
CA LEU A 62 7.72 15.63 -0.91
C LEU A 62 6.88 16.46 -1.89
N VAL A 63 5.56 16.53 -1.67
CA VAL A 63 4.63 17.32 -2.51
C VAL A 63 5.03 18.79 -2.53
N THR A 64 5.33 19.36 -1.36
CA THR A 64 5.70 20.78 -1.22
C THR A 64 7.01 21.06 -1.95
N GLN A 65 8.03 20.21 -1.78
CA GLN A 65 9.32 20.36 -2.47
C GLN A 65 9.20 20.27 -4.01
N ILE A 66 8.37 19.36 -4.52
CA ILE A 66 8.15 19.23 -5.97
C ILE A 66 7.37 20.44 -6.50
N ARG A 67 6.34 20.86 -5.77
CA ARG A 67 5.52 22.03 -6.13
C ARG A 67 6.36 23.31 -6.14
N GLU A 68 7.20 23.55 -5.14
CA GLU A 68 8.03 24.76 -5.05
C GLU A 68 9.01 24.89 -6.22
N ARG A 69 9.48 23.78 -6.79
CA ARG A 69 10.42 23.80 -7.92
C ARG A 69 9.74 23.93 -9.28
N ALA A 70 8.53 23.39 -9.42
CA ALA A 70 7.83 23.31 -10.70
C ALA A 70 6.65 24.28 -10.84
N ASP A 71 6.29 24.97 -9.75
CA ASP A 71 5.11 25.85 -9.62
C ASP A 71 3.79 25.21 -10.08
N SER A 72 3.73 23.88 -10.09
CA SER A 72 2.63 23.10 -10.65
C SER A 72 2.48 21.76 -9.93
N TYR A 73 1.25 21.28 -9.83
CA TYR A 73 0.91 19.99 -9.23
C TYR A 73 0.99 18.82 -10.23
N VAL A 74 1.05 19.09 -11.53
CA VAL A 74 1.18 18.07 -12.58
C VAL A 74 2.37 17.11 -12.32
N PRO A 75 3.60 17.59 -12.04
CA PRO A 75 4.72 16.68 -11.75
C PRO A 75 4.54 15.85 -10.48
N VAL A 76 3.78 16.33 -9.50
CA VAL A 76 3.45 15.56 -8.29
C VAL A 76 2.69 14.29 -8.67
N PHE A 77 1.68 14.41 -9.54
CA PHE A 77 0.90 13.25 -9.99
C PHE A 77 1.76 12.21 -10.71
N TYR A 78 2.71 12.63 -11.56
CA TYR A 78 3.64 11.70 -12.23
C TYR A 78 4.56 10.98 -11.24
N VAL A 79 5.04 11.67 -10.20
CA VAL A 79 5.87 11.06 -9.15
C VAL A 79 5.07 10.02 -8.37
N PHE A 80 3.83 10.34 -7.96
CA PHE A 80 2.97 9.36 -7.27
C PHE A 80 2.62 8.17 -8.16
N LEU A 81 2.37 8.40 -9.45
CA LEU A 81 2.14 7.32 -10.41
C LEU A 81 3.37 6.40 -10.53
N ALA A 82 4.58 6.98 -10.64
CA ALA A 82 5.82 6.21 -10.67
C ALA A 82 6.03 5.39 -9.38
N LEU A 83 5.74 5.98 -8.21
CA LEU A 83 5.80 5.29 -6.91
C LEU A 83 4.82 4.12 -6.82
N ILE A 84 3.59 4.29 -7.31
CA ILE A 84 2.58 3.23 -7.35
C ILE A 84 3.02 2.09 -8.26
N VAL A 85 3.50 2.40 -9.47
CA VAL A 85 4.02 1.38 -10.40
C VAL A 85 5.20 0.64 -9.79
N PHE A 86 6.12 1.35 -9.15
CA PHE A 86 7.25 0.75 -8.46
C PHE A 86 6.82 -0.18 -7.32
N ALA A 87 5.87 0.27 -6.48
CA ALA A 87 5.30 -0.56 -5.41
C ALA A 87 4.58 -1.79 -5.95
N PHE A 88 3.89 -1.67 -7.08
CA PHE A 88 3.24 -2.78 -7.77
C PHE A 88 4.26 -3.81 -8.27
N VAL A 89 5.36 -3.38 -8.87
CA VAL A 89 6.46 -4.26 -9.30
C VAL A 89 7.06 -4.99 -8.10
N ILE A 90 7.36 -4.29 -7.00
CA ILE A 90 7.84 -4.92 -5.76
C ILE A 90 6.84 -5.95 -5.25
N SER A 91 5.55 -5.64 -5.24
CA SER A 91 4.50 -6.56 -4.80
C SER A 91 4.47 -7.85 -5.63
N ILE A 92 4.66 -7.74 -6.95
CA ILE A 92 4.78 -8.91 -7.83
C ILE A 92 6.05 -9.71 -7.51
N LEU A 93 7.20 -9.06 -7.39
CA LEU A 93 8.47 -9.72 -7.08
C LEU A 93 8.40 -10.45 -5.73
N LEU A 94 7.83 -9.83 -4.71
CA LEU A 94 7.63 -10.42 -3.40
C LEU A 94 6.75 -11.68 -3.50
N LYS A 95 5.65 -11.62 -4.25
CA LYS A 95 4.80 -12.80 -4.48
C LYS A 95 5.53 -13.93 -5.19
N LEU A 96 6.40 -13.63 -6.15
CA LEU A 96 7.22 -14.62 -6.83
C LEU A 96 8.25 -15.26 -5.89
N ASP A 97 8.90 -14.45 -5.06
CA ASP A 97 9.90 -14.90 -4.10
C ASP A 97 9.29 -15.77 -2.99
N ILE A 98 8.15 -15.36 -2.41
CA ILE A 98 7.40 -16.16 -1.44
C ILE A 98 7.02 -17.52 -2.05
N LYS A 99 6.49 -17.53 -3.28
CA LYS A 99 6.09 -18.76 -3.98
C LYS A 99 7.28 -19.65 -4.33
N LYS A 100 8.48 -19.08 -4.49
CA LYS A 100 9.73 -19.82 -4.71
C LYS A 100 10.22 -20.44 -3.41
N SER A 101 10.25 -19.68 -2.31
CA SER A 101 10.63 -20.17 -0.98
C SER A 101 9.74 -21.30 -0.49
N GLU A 102 8.42 -21.23 -0.75
CA GLU A 102 7.47 -22.31 -0.42
C GLU A 102 7.75 -23.61 -1.20
N LYS A 103 8.20 -23.51 -2.46
CA LYS A 103 8.57 -24.67 -3.28
C LYS A 103 9.87 -25.30 -2.80
N GLU A 104 10.85 -24.48 -2.44
CA GLU A 104 12.15 -24.95 -1.92
C GLU A 104 12.00 -25.66 -0.57
N ALA A 105 11.16 -25.15 0.32
CA ALA A 105 10.85 -25.79 1.60
C ALA A 105 10.18 -27.17 1.42
N LYS A 106 9.20 -27.27 0.51
CA LYS A 106 8.53 -28.56 0.20
C LYS A 106 9.47 -29.57 -0.46
N GLN A 107 10.45 -29.09 -1.23
CA GLN A 107 11.38 -29.95 -1.95
C GLN A 107 12.53 -30.45 -1.06
N GLN A 108 12.91 -29.69 -0.02
CA GLN A 108 13.80 -30.17 1.04
C GLN A 108 13.15 -31.22 1.94
N GLU A 109 11.86 -31.06 2.28
CA GLU A 109 11.13 -32.05 3.08
C GLU A 109 11.02 -33.41 2.36
N HIS A 110 10.82 -33.38 1.04
CA HIS A 110 10.74 -34.59 0.22
C HIS A 110 12.10 -35.26 -0.09
N ALA A 111 13.22 -34.55 0.10
CA ALA A 111 14.57 -35.10 -0.10
C ALA A 111 15.15 -35.73 1.18
N VAL A 112 14.50 -35.52 2.33
CA VAL A 112 14.90 -36.04 3.65
C VAL A 112 14.00 -37.20 4.12
N SER A 113 12.86 -37.42 3.45
CA SER A 113 11.98 -38.61 3.62
C SER A 113 12.30 -39.71 2.62
#